data_AF-A0AAV8XLM1-F1
#
_entry.id   AF-A0AAV8XLM1-F1
#
_cell.length_a   1.000
_cell.length_b   1.000
_cell.length_c   1.000
_cell.angle_alpha   90.00
_cell.angle_beta   90.00
_cell.angle_gamma   90.00
#
_symmetry.space_group_name_H-M   'P 1'
#
loop_
_entity.id
_entity.type
_entity.pdbx_description
1 polymer ?
#
loop_
_entity_poly.entity_id
_entity_poly.type
_entity_poly.pdbx_seq_one_letter_code
_entity_poly.pdbx_strand_id
1 'polypeptide(L)'
;MNTLVKEELKKCILCLERCDDDFVLVDGELKRKCLFILVYPDEILDNETICNNCKRSLEMCYDFKLSSISTEEYIKSLCDSSGAKINLMDVYRAKNGGQNSISEDHFVCRLCLKLTDYGWCVILSDNDKSLLANYFPELVSILHA
;
A
#
# COMPACT_ATOMS: atom_id res chain seq x y z
N MET A 1 22.29 -35.23 -33.23
CA MET A 1 21.38 -34.07 -33.33
C MET A 1 20.72 -33.89 -31.97
N ASN A 2 21.32 -33.07 -31.09
CA ASN A 2 20.73 -32.74 -29.79
C ASN A 2 19.93 -31.44 -29.96
N THR A 3 18.62 -31.55 -29.95
CA THR A 3 17.71 -30.42 -29.95
C THR A 3 17.75 -29.81 -28.55
N LEU A 4 18.63 -28.82 -28.35
CA LEU A 4 18.56 -27.91 -27.21
C LEU A 4 17.30 -27.07 -27.38
N VAL A 5 16.18 -27.56 -26.85
CA VAL A 5 15.03 -26.71 -26.55
C VAL A 5 15.53 -25.73 -25.50
N LYS A 6 15.80 -24.48 -25.91
CA LYS A 6 15.96 -23.37 -24.98
C LYS A 6 14.61 -23.25 -24.27
N GLU A 7 14.49 -23.83 -23.08
CA GLU A 7 13.47 -23.40 -22.14
C GLU A 7 13.72 -21.91 -21.90
N GLU A 8 12.83 -21.07 -22.44
CA GLU A 8 12.86 -19.65 -22.12
C GLU A 8 12.69 -19.52 -20.61
N LEU A 9 13.74 -19.01 -19.96
CA LEU A 9 13.75 -18.74 -18.54
C LEU A 9 12.63 -17.76 -18.21
N LYS A 10 11.61 -18.24 -17.50
CA LYS A 10 10.52 -17.39 -17.03
C LYS A 10 11.09 -16.45 -15.96
N LYS A 11 10.78 -15.16 -16.06
CA LYS A 11 11.14 -14.16 -15.06
C LYS A 11 9.91 -13.67 -14.34
N CYS A 12 10.04 -13.40 -13.06
CA CYS A 12 9.01 -12.72 -12.29
C CYS A 12 8.90 -11.27 -12.76
N ILE A 13 7.71 -10.81 -13.13
CA ILE A 13 7.52 -9.42 -13.57
C ILE A 13 7.69 -8.39 -12.45
N LEU A 14 7.62 -8.82 -11.18
CA LEU A 14 7.68 -7.91 -10.03
C LEU A 14 9.11 -7.74 -9.50
N CYS A 15 9.84 -8.84 -9.27
CA CYS A 15 11.24 -8.77 -8.79
C CYS A 15 12.28 -8.89 -9.90
N LEU A 16 11.87 -9.19 -11.14
CA LEU A 16 12.75 -9.41 -12.30
C LEU A 16 13.71 -10.60 -12.17
N GLU A 17 13.62 -11.35 -11.07
CA GLU A 17 14.39 -12.58 -10.85
C GLU A 17 13.84 -13.74 -11.68
N ARG A 18 14.69 -14.74 -11.92
CA ARG A 18 14.30 -15.98 -12.58
C ARG A 18 13.31 -16.74 -11.70
N CYS A 19 12.22 -17.17 -12.33
CA CYS A 19 11.33 -18.17 -11.76
C CYS A 19 11.82 -19.54 -12.20
N ASP A 20 12.10 -20.41 -11.23
CA ASP A 20 12.23 -21.84 -11.48
C ASP A 20 10.81 -22.44 -11.58
N ASP A 21 10.51 -23.57 -10.96
CA ASP A 21 9.18 -24.20 -11.04
C ASP A 21 8.15 -23.58 -10.07
N ASP A 22 8.55 -22.62 -9.23
CA ASP A 22 7.73 -22.04 -8.17
C ASP A 22 7.12 -20.67 -8.56
N PHE A 23 6.22 -20.68 -9.53
CA PHE A 23 5.53 -19.47 -10.00
C PHE A 23 4.05 -19.69 -10.30
N VAL A 24 3.34 -18.57 -10.44
CA VAL A 24 1.99 -18.50 -10.98
C VAL A 24 1.96 -17.64 -12.24
N LEU A 25 1.02 -17.97 -13.13
CA LEU A 25 0.70 -17.09 -14.25
C LEU A 25 -0.28 -16.03 -13.79
N VAL A 26 -0.11 -14.81 -14.31
CA VAL A 26 -1.04 -13.70 -14.10
C VAL A 26 -2.36 -14.04 -14.76
N ASP A 27 -3.38 -14.26 -13.92
CA ASP A 27 -4.77 -14.34 -14.31
C ASP A 27 -5.49 -13.00 -14.08
N GLY A 28 -6.78 -12.94 -14.38
CA GLY A 28 -7.57 -11.72 -14.23
C GLY A 28 -7.68 -11.22 -12.78
N GLU A 29 -7.60 -12.09 -11.77
CA GLU A 29 -7.65 -11.67 -10.36
C GLU A 29 -6.30 -11.08 -9.93
N LEU A 30 -5.22 -11.80 -10.21
CA LEU A 30 -3.87 -11.38 -9.87
C LEU A 30 -3.52 -10.08 -10.58
N LYS A 31 -3.93 -9.93 -11.85
CA LYS A 31 -3.83 -8.68 -12.59
C LYS A 31 -4.51 -7.54 -11.84
N ARG A 32 -5.77 -7.69 -11.44
CA ARG A 32 -6.48 -6.63 -10.67
C ARG A 32 -5.75 -6.27 -9.38
N LYS A 33 -5.20 -7.26 -8.65
CA LYS A 33 -4.41 -6.99 -7.44
C LYS A 33 -3.14 -6.20 -7.77
N CYS A 34 -2.43 -6.57 -8.84
CA CYS A 34 -1.29 -5.81 -9.34
C CYS A 34 -1.68 -4.38 -9.71
N LEU A 35 -2.72 -4.18 -10.54
CA LEU A 35 -3.21 -2.86 -10.93
C LEU A 35 -3.63 -2.02 -9.70
N PHE A 36 -4.20 -2.67 -8.68
CA PHE A 36 -4.65 -1.99 -7.48
C PHE A 36 -3.48 -1.54 -6.59
N ILE A 37 -2.35 -2.24 -6.62
CA ILE A 37 -1.20 -1.96 -5.75
C ILE A 37 -0.12 -1.13 -6.45
N LEU A 38 0.12 -1.38 -7.73
CA LEU A 38 1.16 -0.73 -8.50
C LEU A 38 0.60 0.53 -9.19
N VAL A 39 1.34 1.62 -9.08
CA VAL A 39 0.91 2.95 -9.54
C VAL A 39 0.98 3.11 -11.06
N TYR A 40 1.75 2.24 -11.74
CA TYR A 40 1.92 2.26 -13.20
C TYR A 40 1.83 0.85 -13.79
N PRO A 41 0.63 0.40 -14.15
CA PRO A 41 0.45 -1.01 -14.48
C PRO A 41 0.05 -1.27 -15.94
N ASP A 42 0.19 -0.29 -16.84
CA ASP A 42 -0.23 -0.41 -18.24
C ASP A 42 0.51 -1.51 -19.03
N GLU A 43 1.52 -2.13 -18.43
CA GLU A 43 2.35 -3.18 -19.04
C GLU A 43 2.11 -4.60 -18.49
N ILE A 44 1.21 -4.80 -17.50
CA ILE A 44 0.99 -6.15 -16.95
C ILE A 44 0.11 -6.96 -17.90
N LEU A 45 0.72 -7.91 -18.59
CA LEU A 45 0.07 -8.77 -19.57
C LEU A 45 -0.46 -10.06 -18.92
N ASP A 46 -1.52 -10.60 -19.52
CA ASP A 46 -2.06 -11.89 -19.10
C ASP A 46 -1.04 -12.99 -19.43
N ASN A 47 -0.95 -14.00 -18.56
CA ASN A 47 0.04 -15.09 -18.64
C ASN A 47 1.50 -14.68 -18.38
N GLU A 48 1.74 -13.46 -17.89
CA GLU A 48 3.05 -13.13 -17.31
C GLU A 48 3.31 -13.96 -16.04
N THR A 49 4.58 -14.08 -15.68
CA THR A 49 4.99 -14.93 -14.57
C THR A 49 5.23 -14.10 -13.31
N ILE A 50 4.69 -14.57 -12.17
CA ILE A 50 4.99 -14.02 -10.84
C ILE A 50 5.49 -15.15 -9.94
N CYS A 51 6.65 -14.99 -9.31
CA CYS A 51 7.15 -15.97 -8.34
C CYS A 51 6.28 -15.98 -7.08
N ASN A 52 6.21 -17.12 -6.38
CA ASN A 52 5.32 -17.26 -5.22
C ASN A 52 5.65 -16.30 -4.06
N ASN A 53 6.90 -15.87 -3.91
CA ASN A 53 7.26 -14.85 -2.93
C ASN A 53 6.62 -13.49 -3.28
N CYS A 54 6.75 -13.05 -4.53
CA CYS A 54 6.12 -11.81 -4.99
C CYS A 54 4.59 -11.91 -4.95
N LYS A 55 4.00 -13.07 -5.24
CA LYS A 55 2.55 -13.31 -5.09
C LYS A 55 2.10 -13.08 -3.64
N ARG A 56 2.77 -13.71 -2.66
CA ARG A 56 2.43 -13.54 -1.24
C ARG A 56 2.58 -12.09 -0.79
N SER A 57 3.68 -11.43 -1.17
CA SER A 57 3.89 -10.01 -0.87
C SER A 57 2.81 -9.13 -1.49
N LEU A 58 2.41 -9.40 -2.73
CA LEU A 58 1.33 -8.68 -3.41
C LEU A 58 -0.01 -8.87 -2.68
N GLU A 59 -0.34 -10.09 -2.26
CA GLU A 59 -1.55 -10.39 -1.48
C GLU A 59 -1.56 -9.64 -0.15
N MET A 60 -0.44 -9.66 0.58
CA MET A 60 -0.29 -8.89 1.82
C MET A 60 -0.45 -7.39 1.60
N CYS A 61 0.14 -6.84 0.54
CA CYS A 61 -0.02 -5.44 0.17
C CYS A 61 -1.47 -5.11 -0.20
N TYR A 62 -2.14 -5.99 -0.94
CA TYR A 62 -3.54 -5.87 -1.32
C TYR A 62 -4.46 -5.79 -0.09
N ASP A 63 -4.32 -6.74 0.83
CA ASP A 63 -5.09 -6.78 2.07
C ASP A 63 -4.82 -5.55 2.95
N PHE A 64 -3.54 -5.14 3.04
CA PHE A 64 -3.16 -3.94 3.77
C PHE A 64 -3.78 -2.67 3.17
N LYS A 65 -3.77 -2.53 1.84
CA LYS A 65 -4.36 -1.36 1.17
C LYS A 65 -5.89 -1.33 1.33
N LEU A 66 -6.58 -2.47 1.21
CA LEU A 66 -8.02 -2.55 1.49
C LEU A 66 -8.33 -2.16 2.94
N SER A 67 -7.58 -2.68 3.90
CA SER A 67 -7.74 -2.31 5.32
C SER A 67 -7.48 -0.81 5.55
N SER A 68 -6.53 -0.23 4.82
CA SER A 68 -6.20 1.20 4.92
C SER A 68 -7.31 2.08 4.35
N ILE A 69 -7.97 1.67 3.26
CA ILE A 69 -9.13 2.37 2.70
C ILE A 69 -10.29 2.38 3.70
N SER A 70 -10.63 1.21 4.26
CA SER A 70 -11.69 1.12 5.28
C SER A 70 -11.38 1.98 6.51
N THR A 71 -10.10 2.04 6.90
CA THR A 71 -9.63 2.91 7.98
C THR A 71 -9.84 4.39 7.66
N GLU A 72 -9.51 4.80 6.43
CA GLU A 72 -9.68 6.18 5.98
C GLU A 72 -11.17 6.56 5.85
N GLU A 73 -12.04 5.64 5.42
CA GLU A 73 -13.49 5.83 5.41
C GLU A 73 -14.05 6.04 6.83
N TYR A 74 -13.56 5.25 7.80
CA TYR A 74 -13.92 5.44 9.20
C TYR A 74 -13.46 6.80 9.74
N ILE A 75 -12.21 7.19 9.46
CA ILE A 75 -11.70 8.51 9.82
C ILE A 75 -12.59 9.60 9.23
N LYS A 76 -12.90 9.54 7.94
CA LYS A 76 -13.77 10.50 7.23
C LYS A 76 -15.17 10.57 7.85
N SER A 77 -15.73 9.45 8.31
CA SER A 77 -17.05 9.44 8.97
C SER A 77 -17.10 10.22 10.29
N LEU A 78 -15.94 10.43 10.92
CA LEU A 78 -15.78 11.21 12.15
C LEU A 78 -15.37 12.66 11.88
N CYS A 79 -15.13 13.01 10.62
CA CYS A 79 -14.77 14.35 10.21
C CYS A 79 -16.02 15.15 9.94
N ASP A 80 -16.23 16.21 10.72
CA ASP A 80 -17.21 17.22 10.36
C ASP A 80 -16.74 17.89 9.05
N SER A 81 -17.67 18.22 8.16
CA SER A 81 -17.41 18.92 6.89
C SER A 81 -16.83 20.34 7.05
N SER A 82 -16.44 20.73 8.26
CA SER A 82 -15.86 22.01 8.65
C SER A 82 -14.37 22.15 8.33
N GLY A 83 -13.70 21.08 7.88
CA GLY A 83 -12.27 21.11 7.58
C GLY A 83 -11.37 21.16 8.83
N ALA A 84 -11.91 20.84 10.00
CA ALA A 84 -11.15 20.79 11.24
C ALA A 84 -10.07 19.68 11.19
N LYS A 85 -8.89 19.97 11.78
CA LYS A 85 -7.80 18.99 11.89
C LYS A 85 -8.26 17.79 12.73
N ILE A 86 -8.07 16.60 12.19
CA ILE A 86 -8.45 15.33 12.82
C ILE A 86 -7.39 14.94 13.86
N ASN A 87 -7.82 14.74 15.10
CA ASN A 87 -6.96 14.12 16.11
C ASN A 87 -7.07 12.58 16.03
N LEU A 88 -6.03 11.93 15.52
CA LEU A 88 -6.01 10.46 15.37
C LEU A 88 -6.11 9.72 16.72
N MET A 89 -5.69 10.34 17.83
CA MET A 89 -5.84 9.75 19.16
C MET A 89 -7.31 9.69 19.59
N ASP A 90 -8.10 10.71 19.24
CA ASP A 90 -9.53 10.71 19.54
C ASP A 90 -10.27 9.70 18.66
N VAL A 91 -9.86 9.57 17.39
CA VAL A 91 -10.35 8.50 16.49
C VAL A 91 -10.04 7.11 17.07
N TYR A 92 -8.81 6.89 17.55
CA TYR A 92 -8.43 5.63 18.17
C TYR A 92 -9.29 5.31 19.40
N ARG A 93 -9.52 6.28 20.29
CA ARG A 93 -10.37 6.13 21.48
C ARG A 93 -11.81 5.81 21.09
N ALA A 94 -12.37 6.51 20.10
CA ALA A 94 -13.71 6.26 19.60
C ALA A 94 -13.88 4.82 19.09
N LYS A 95 -12.88 4.30 18.36
CA LYS A 95 -12.89 2.93 17.84
C LYS A 95 -12.79 1.87 18.93
N ASN A 96 -12.06 2.16 20.02
CA ASN A 96 -11.76 1.21 21.09
C ASN A 96 -12.58 1.43 22.38
N GLY A 97 -13.72 2.12 22.29
CA GLY A 97 -14.65 2.26 23.42
C GLY A 97 -14.17 3.17 24.55
N GLY A 98 -13.32 4.15 24.25
CA GLY A 98 -12.93 5.22 25.19
C GLY A 98 -11.87 4.83 26.22
N GLN A 99 -10.95 3.93 25.91
CA GLN A 99 -9.84 3.60 26.82
C GLN A 99 -9.00 4.86 27.15
N ASN A 100 -8.96 5.20 28.45
CA ASN A 100 -8.35 6.41 28.98
C ASN A 100 -6.87 6.27 29.39
N SER A 101 -6.27 5.08 29.26
CA SER A 101 -4.95 4.77 29.83
C SER A 101 -3.81 4.71 28.81
N ILE A 102 -3.93 5.41 27.68
CA ILE A 102 -2.85 5.49 26.68
C ILE A 102 -1.89 6.58 27.14
N SER A 103 -0.60 6.24 27.33
CA SER A 103 0.41 7.25 27.69
C SER A 103 0.62 8.25 26.55
N GLU A 104 1.01 9.47 26.89
CA GLU A 104 1.19 10.58 25.94
C GLU A 104 2.26 10.32 24.86
N ASP A 105 3.09 9.30 25.05
CA ASP A 105 4.23 8.97 24.17
C ASP A 105 3.88 8.06 22.98
N HIS A 106 2.61 7.66 22.82
CA HIS A 106 2.18 6.83 21.70
C HIS A 106 1.59 7.64 20.54
N PHE A 107 1.90 7.20 19.32
CA PHE A 107 1.33 7.72 18.09
C PHE A 107 0.28 6.75 17.56
N VAL A 108 -0.69 7.26 16.79
CA VAL A 108 -1.66 6.42 16.09
C VAL A 108 -1.28 6.36 14.61
N CYS A 109 -1.01 5.16 14.11
CA CYS A 109 -0.79 4.97 12.68
C CYS A 109 -2.10 5.25 11.93
N ARG A 110 -2.12 6.26 11.06
CA ARG A 110 -3.33 6.60 10.27
C ARG A 110 -3.81 5.44 9.39
N LEU A 111 -2.90 4.63 8.86
CA LEU A 111 -3.25 3.55 7.91
C LEU A 111 -3.94 2.36 8.58
N CYS A 112 -3.60 2.05 9.84
CA CYS A 112 -4.14 0.86 10.52
C CYS A 112 -4.84 1.14 11.86
N LEU A 113 -4.81 2.40 12.34
CA LEU A 113 -5.30 2.84 13.65
C LEU A 113 -4.77 1.99 14.82
N LYS A 114 -3.54 1.52 14.74
CA LYS A 114 -2.83 0.90 15.87
C LYS A 114 -1.92 1.93 16.53
N LEU A 115 -1.70 1.75 17.83
CA LEU A 115 -0.69 2.50 18.57
C LEU A 115 0.72 2.10 18.09
N THR A 116 1.61 3.08 18.02
CA THR A 116 3.01 2.92 17.69
C THR A 116 3.85 3.75 18.67
N ASP A 117 5.05 3.28 18.96
CA ASP A 117 6.01 4.03 19.79
C ASP A 117 6.85 5.01 18.94
N TYR A 118 6.55 5.08 17.64
CA TYR A 118 7.34 5.82 16.66
C TYR A 118 6.44 6.78 15.88
N GLY A 119 6.58 8.06 16.19
CA GLY A 119 6.03 9.15 15.39
C GLY A 119 6.91 9.38 14.17
N TRP A 120 6.41 8.99 12.99
CA TRP A 120 7.08 9.31 11.74
C TRP A 120 6.69 10.73 11.31
N CYS A 121 7.47 11.72 11.70
CA CYS A 121 7.45 13.02 11.04
C CYS A 121 8.32 12.93 9.78
N VAL A 122 7.71 12.58 8.65
CA VAL A 122 8.40 12.64 7.37
C VAL A 122 8.51 14.10 6.95
N ILE A 123 9.69 14.69 7.14
CA ILE A 123 10.03 16.00 6.56
C ILE A 123 10.38 15.75 5.10
N LEU A 124 9.44 16.03 4.21
CA LEU A 124 9.66 15.94 2.77
C LEU A 124 10.55 17.09 2.32
N SER A 125 11.62 16.79 1.59
CA SER A 125 12.38 17.82 0.88
C SER A 125 11.52 18.43 -0.23
N ASP A 126 11.91 19.59 -0.76
CA ASP A 126 11.16 20.19 -1.88
C ASP A 126 11.19 19.32 -3.14
N ASN A 127 12.24 18.50 -3.31
CA ASN A 127 12.29 17.47 -4.35
C ASN A 127 11.26 16.36 -4.11
N ASP A 128 11.12 15.88 -2.87
CA ASP A 128 10.14 14.84 -2.54
C ASP A 128 8.71 15.35 -2.73
N LYS A 129 8.43 16.61 -2.36
CA LYS A 129 7.14 17.27 -2.62
C LYS A 129 6.86 17.39 -4.12
N SER A 130 7.87 17.75 -4.91
CA SER A 130 7.75 17.85 -6.37
C SER A 130 7.49 16.49 -7.02
N LEU A 131 8.16 15.44 -6.54
CA LEU A 131 7.89 14.06 -6.98
C LEU A 131 6.47 13.64 -6.59
N LEU A 132 6.07 13.85 -5.33
CA LEU A 132 4.70 13.56 -4.89
C LEU A 132 3.66 14.34 -5.69
N ALA A 133 3.92 15.60 -6.05
CA ALA A 133 3.02 16.37 -6.89
C ALA A 133 2.90 15.84 -8.32
N ASN A 134 4.00 15.34 -8.87
CA ASN A 134 4.01 14.77 -10.22
C ASN A 134 3.34 13.39 -10.27
N TYR A 135 3.55 12.57 -9.25
CA TYR A 135 3.11 11.18 -9.22
C TYR A 135 1.78 10.95 -8.49
N PHE A 136 1.46 11.81 -7.52
CA PHE A 136 0.27 11.74 -6.67
C PHE A 136 -0.30 13.15 -6.40
N PRO A 137 -0.71 13.87 -7.45
CA PRO A 137 -1.17 15.27 -7.33
C PRO A 137 -2.28 15.45 -6.28
N GLU A 138 -3.12 14.44 -6.07
CA GLU A 138 -4.15 14.40 -5.03
C GLU A 138 -3.61 14.50 -3.59
N LEU A 139 -2.40 13.99 -3.33
CA LEU A 139 -1.76 14.01 -2.02
C LEU A 139 -1.17 15.39 -1.66
N VAL A 140 -0.89 16.23 -2.66
CA VAL A 140 -0.35 17.59 -2.45
C VAL A 140 -1.31 18.45 -1.63
N SER A 141 -2.61 18.30 -1.88
CA SER A 141 -3.65 19.04 -1.15
C SER A 141 -3.70 18.70 0.35
N ILE A 142 -3.26 17.50 0.71
CA ILE A 142 -3.28 16.98 2.09
C ILE A 142 -2.01 17.39 2.85
N LEU A 143 -0.89 17.60 2.17
CA LEU A 143 0.39 17.96 2.78
C LEU A 143 0.52 19.45 3.15
N HIS A 144 -0.38 20.29 2.66
CA HIS A 144 -0.38 21.75 2.89
C HIS A 144 -1.42 22.23 3.93
N ALA A 145 -2.10 21.32 4.65
CA ALA A 145 -3.10 21.63 5.70
C ALA A 145 -2.55 21.39 7.12
#